data_AF-A0A171DMI4-F1
#
_entry.id   AF-A0A171DMI4-F1
#
_cell.length_a   1.000
_cell.length_b   1.000
_cell.length_c   1.000
_cell.angle_alpha   90.00
_cell.angle_beta   90.00
_cell.angle_gamma   90.00
#
_symmetry.space_group_name_H-M   'P 1'
#
loop_
_entity.id
_entity.type
_entity.pdbx_description
1 polymer ?
#
loop_
_entity_poly.entity_id
_entity_poly.type
_entity_poly.pdbx_seq_one_letter_code
_entity_poly.pdbx_strand_id
1 'polypeptide(L)'
;MSLPDPLTSRAVLIGTSEYTHLSSLPAVANNLQALSDLLQQSDLWGLPAEHCTVVHNPTSVGAMMDPLWQAREEARDTLIVYFAGHGLMHSVESDLYLTLVDSHKDRMYSAVAYDTVRNELRASIARRKIVILDCCYSGLALGLMGAEDPTERVANSARVTGTYLMTATAANKTALGGLDTYTAFTGELIHFIREGIPDQPELLELDTIFKHARESLRDKNLPVPQKRESNFAAHIALVRNRAHKSQKNFKAKEFYGPIEGVRTGTIFDNRRALHDAGVHRPLQAGICGTAERGGAESIVVSGGYKDDEDYGDVIIYTGHGGRDPNTGEQTKDQSADDPGNAALIKSIMTGLPVRVIRGSGGNKRFSPPVGYSYDGLFRVADYWTKRGADGPTVLQFRLERIDDGSPNKTAALHLSRKLPPGRREEVAPGVYADRLLALELKQLYDHACQVCNTILEVPGGLRFAATVHIRGIEQPHLGPDDKSNMLCLCPNHRDLFKYGAITIEDDFSVIDQTDGEPIGKLLLKHEIDRNHIQYHRQHHTLGHRQLRDKLS
;
A
#
# COMPACT_ATOMS: atom_id res chain seq x y z
N MET A 1 -2.00 3.20 14.20
CA MET A 1 -2.60 4.55 14.07
C MET A 1 -4.11 4.41 14.26
N SER A 2 -4.77 5.36 14.92
CA SER A 2 -6.22 5.33 15.15
C SER A 2 -6.84 6.63 14.66
N LEU A 3 -8.12 6.58 14.28
CA LEU A 3 -8.88 7.80 14.01
C LEU A 3 -9.05 8.62 15.30
N PRO A 4 -9.24 9.94 15.17
CA PRO A 4 -9.71 10.80 16.23
C PRO A 4 -10.99 10.27 16.84
N ASP A 5 -11.13 10.40 18.15
CA ASP A 5 -12.35 10.01 18.85
C ASP A 5 -13.49 10.97 18.49
N PRO A 6 -14.54 10.52 17.78
CA PRO A 6 -15.61 11.37 17.30
C PRO A 6 -16.49 11.93 18.44
N LEU A 7 -16.53 11.29 19.61
CA LEU A 7 -17.33 11.77 20.74
C LEU A 7 -16.67 12.97 21.44
N THR A 8 -15.35 13.05 21.40
CA THR A 8 -14.56 14.09 22.06
C THR A 8 -13.92 15.07 21.08
N SER A 9 -14.29 14.98 19.79
CA SER A 9 -13.84 15.88 18.73
C SER A 9 -14.93 16.87 18.33
N ARG A 10 -14.54 18.00 17.73
CA ARG A 10 -15.44 19.01 17.17
C ARG A 10 -14.95 19.49 15.82
N ALA A 11 -15.87 19.80 14.93
CA ALA A 11 -15.59 20.45 13.64
C ALA A 11 -16.44 21.71 13.48
N VAL A 12 -15.81 22.81 13.06
CA VAL A 12 -16.50 24.06 12.72
C VAL A 12 -16.17 24.38 11.26
N LEU A 13 -17.20 24.32 10.42
CA LEU A 13 -17.09 24.57 8.98
C LEU A 13 -17.71 25.94 8.68
N ILE A 14 -16.86 26.94 8.43
CA ILE A 14 -17.26 28.33 8.21
C ILE A 14 -17.13 28.62 6.72
N GLY A 15 -18.16 29.22 6.12
CA GLY A 15 -18.03 29.67 4.74
C GLY A 15 -18.98 30.80 4.38
N THR A 16 -18.46 31.70 3.55
CA THR A 16 -19.21 32.83 3.01
C THR A 16 -19.30 32.66 1.49
N SER A 17 -20.48 32.28 1.03
CA SER A 17 -20.83 32.06 -0.37
C SER A 17 -21.49 33.29 -1.02
N GLU A 18 -22.14 34.13 -0.21
CA GLU A 18 -22.82 35.34 -0.65
C GLU A 18 -22.16 36.58 -0.04
N TYR A 19 -22.02 37.63 -0.85
CA TYR A 19 -21.36 38.86 -0.47
C TYR A 19 -22.11 40.08 -0.98
N THR A 20 -22.18 41.12 -0.14
CA THR A 20 -22.77 42.41 -0.51
C THR A 20 -21.80 43.26 -1.34
N HIS A 21 -20.49 43.16 -1.05
CA HIS A 21 -19.46 44.04 -1.63
C HIS A 21 -18.35 43.31 -2.41
N LEU A 22 -18.28 41.99 -2.30
CA LEU A 22 -17.34 41.14 -3.01
C LEU A 22 -18.09 40.24 -3.99
N SER A 23 -17.38 39.56 -4.90
CA SER A 23 -18.02 38.59 -5.78
C SER A 23 -18.52 37.38 -4.99
N SER A 24 -19.73 36.93 -5.27
CA SER A 24 -20.27 35.71 -4.68
C SER A 24 -19.47 34.47 -5.09
N LEU A 25 -19.40 33.48 -4.20
CA LEU A 25 -18.73 32.19 -4.36
C LEU A 25 -19.71 31.04 -4.06
N PRO A 26 -20.70 30.76 -4.93
CA PRO A 26 -21.76 29.79 -4.65
C PRO A 26 -21.25 28.38 -4.30
N ALA A 27 -20.11 27.97 -4.87
CA ALA A 27 -19.46 26.69 -4.59
C ALA A 27 -19.08 26.50 -3.11
N VAL A 28 -18.89 27.59 -2.35
CA VAL A 28 -18.60 27.52 -0.91
C VAL A 28 -19.76 26.89 -0.13
N ALA A 29 -21.01 27.16 -0.50
CA ALA A 29 -22.16 26.55 0.17
C ALA A 29 -22.13 25.02 0.01
N ASN A 30 -21.83 24.55 -1.21
CA ASN A 30 -21.71 23.14 -1.52
C ASN A 30 -20.54 22.47 -0.80
N ASN A 31 -19.41 23.18 -0.65
CA ASN A 31 -18.25 22.71 0.13
C ASN A 31 -18.66 22.38 1.57
N LEU A 32 -19.35 23.31 2.23
CA LEU A 32 -19.75 23.15 3.63
C LEU A 32 -20.67 21.94 3.81
N GLN A 33 -21.68 21.82 2.94
CA GLN A 33 -22.61 20.70 2.98
C GLN A 33 -21.87 19.36 2.78
N ALA A 34 -21.06 19.26 1.73
CA ALA A 34 -20.37 18.02 1.40
C ALA A 34 -19.35 17.60 2.46
N LEU A 35 -18.58 18.55 3.02
CA LEU A 35 -17.66 18.26 4.12
C LEU A 35 -18.41 17.85 5.39
N SER A 36 -19.51 18.52 5.72
CA SER A 36 -20.34 18.16 6.89
C SER A 36 -20.87 16.73 6.75
N ASP A 37 -21.42 16.37 5.59
CA ASP A 37 -21.95 15.03 5.32
C ASP A 37 -20.85 13.95 5.41
N LEU A 38 -19.66 14.22 4.85
CA LEU A 38 -18.55 13.26 4.84
C LEU A 38 -17.98 13.02 6.24
N LEU A 39 -17.83 14.06 7.07
CA LEU A 39 -17.29 13.90 8.43
C LEU A 39 -18.25 13.10 9.33
N GLN A 40 -19.56 13.18 9.09
CA GLN A 40 -20.58 12.49 9.88
C GLN A 40 -20.78 11.02 9.49
N GLN A 41 -20.32 10.62 8.31
CA GLN A 41 -20.50 9.25 7.82
C GLN A 41 -19.72 8.23 8.65
N SER A 42 -20.42 7.22 9.18
CA SER A 42 -19.88 6.21 10.11
C SER A 42 -18.79 5.32 9.48
N ASP A 43 -18.80 5.17 8.16
CA ASP A 43 -17.78 4.42 7.43
C ASP A 43 -16.53 5.25 7.11
N LEU A 44 -16.54 6.57 7.38
CA LEU A 44 -15.40 7.48 7.27
C LEU A 44 -14.86 7.84 8.66
N TRP A 45 -15.43 8.85 9.33
CA TRP A 45 -15.04 9.26 10.68
C TRP A 45 -16.16 9.02 11.71
N GLY A 46 -17.41 9.29 11.34
CA GLY A 46 -18.57 9.08 12.21
C GLY A 46 -18.72 10.15 13.29
N LEU A 47 -18.38 11.40 12.97
CA LEU A 47 -18.59 12.54 13.87
C LEU A 47 -20.10 12.74 14.10
N PRO A 48 -20.60 12.80 15.35
CA PRO A 48 -22.01 13.10 15.62
C PRO A 48 -22.42 14.43 15.00
N ALA A 49 -23.67 14.52 14.55
CA ALA A 49 -24.21 15.74 13.93
C ALA A 49 -24.10 16.95 14.89
N GLU A 50 -24.34 16.75 16.18
CA GLU A 50 -24.18 17.80 17.20
C GLU A 50 -22.72 18.27 17.40
N HIS A 51 -21.74 17.53 16.89
CA HIS A 51 -20.31 17.85 16.99
C HIS A 51 -19.74 18.50 15.71
N CYS A 52 -20.58 18.70 14.68
CA CYS A 52 -20.22 19.35 13.42
C CYS A 52 -21.06 20.63 13.22
N THR A 53 -20.48 21.78 13.51
CA THR A 53 -21.16 23.07 13.36
C THR A 53 -20.86 23.70 12.01
N VAL A 54 -21.90 23.96 11.22
CA VAL A 54 -21.77 24.68 9.93
C VAL A 54 -22.20 26.13 10.12
N VAL A 55 -21.30 27.07 9.81
CA VAL A 55 -21.54 28.52 9.85
C VAL A 55 -21.57 29.03 8.42
N HIS A 56 -22.78 29.16 7.86
CA HIS A 56 -23.00 29.63 6.50
C HIS A 56 -23.33 31.12 6.48
N ASN A 57 -22.62 31.90 5.65
CA ASN A 57 -22.83 33.33 5.43
C ASN A 57 -22.89 34.15 6.74
N PRO A 58 -21.86 34.09 7.60
CA PRO A 58 -21.83 34.89 8.82
C PRO A 58 -21.88 36.39 8.50
N THR A 59 -22.82 37.09 9.14
CA THR A 59 -23.04 38.55 8.95
C THR A 59 -22.37 39.40 10.03
N SER A 60 -21.81 38.77 11.07
CA SER A 60 -21.12 39.46 12.15
C SER A 60 -19.95 38.64 12.70
N VAL A 61 -19.05 39.30 13.42
CA VAL A 61 -17.91 38.64 14.08
C VAL A 61 -18.40 37.59 15.08
N GLY A 62 -19.42 37.91 15.89
CA GLY A 62 -20.00 36.96 16.85
C GLY A 62 -20.59 35.73 16.14
N ALA A 63 -21.33 35.93 15.04
CA ALA A 63 -21.89 34.83 14.26
C ALA A 63 -20.82 33.86 13.72
N MET A 64 -19.61 34.34 13.46
CA MET A 64 -18.47 33.51 13.05
C MET A 64 -17.71 32.90 14.24
N MET A 65 -17.48 33.69 15.29
CA MET A 65 -16.55 33.34 16.36
C MET A 65 -17.19 32.58 17.52
N ASP A 66 -18.46 32.84 17.84
CA ASP A 66 -19.15 32.16 18.96
C ASP A 66 -19.23 30.63 18.76
N PRO A 67 -19.54 30.12 17.55
CA PRO A 67 -19.48 28.66 17.29
C PRO A 67 -18.08 28.07 17.45
N LEU A 68 -17.05 28.81 17.05
CA LEU A 68 -15.66 28.40 17.21
C LEU A 68 -15.27 28.37 18.69
N TRP A 69 -15.66 29.39 19.45
CA TRP A 69 -15.44 29.46 20.89
C TRP A 69 -16.11 28.30 21.61
N GLN A 70 -17.35 27.95 21.26
CA GLN A 70 -18.04 26.80 21.85
C GLN A 70 -17.31 25.48 21.53
N ALA A 71 -16.95 25.26 20.26
CA ALA A 71 -16.23 24.07 19.85
C ALA A 71 -14.85 23.94 20.54
N ARG A 72 -14.18 25.07 20.79
CA ARG A 72 -12.92 25.15 21.55
C ARG A 72 -13.09 24.63 22.98
N GLU A 73 -14.16 25.02 23.66
CA GLU A 73 -14.46 24.62 25.04
C GLU A 73 -14.81 23.14 25.16
N GLU A 74 -15.42 22.56 24.13
CA GLU A 74 -15.93 21.18 24.15
C GLU A 74 -14.92 20.14 23.63
N ALA A 75 -14.08 20.48 22.66
CA ALA A 75 -13.14 19.54 22.04
C ALA A 75 -12.04 19.10 23.03
N ARG A 76 -11.74 17.79 23.05
CA ARG A 76 -10.65 17.19 23.84
C ARG A 76 -9.66 16.41 22.99
N ASP A 77 -10.13 15.65 21.99
CA ASP A 77 -9.22 14.91 21.09
C ASP A 77 -8.83 15.76 19.88
N THR A 78 -9.78 16.11 19.01
CA THR A 78 -9.48 16.87 17.78
C THR A 78 -10.44 18.03 17.57
N LEU A 79 -9.90 19.21 17.25
CA LEU A 79 -10.66 20.38 16.81
C LEU A 79 -10.31 20.71 15.36
N ILE A 80 -11.30 20.66 14.46
CA ILE A 80 -11.16 21.04 13.05
C ILE A 80 -11.84 22.39 12.82
N VAL A 81 -11.13 23.32 12.20
CA VAL A 81 -11.66 24.60 11.72
C VAL A 81 -11.44 24.70 10.22
N TYR A 82 -12.52 24.74 9.46
CA TYR A 82 -12.49 24.97 8.03
C TYR A 82 -13.05 26.36 7.74
N PHE A 83 -12.38 27.13 6.88
CA PHE A 83 -12.88 28.39 6.36
C PHE A 83 -12.79 28.41 4.84
N ALA A 84 -13.88 28.82 4.18
CA ALA A 84 -13.87 29.12 2.74
C ALA A 84 -14.56 30.44 2.39
N GLY A 85 -13.93 31.23 1.53
CA GLY A 85 -14.42 32.56 1.15
C GLY A 85 -13.31 33.46 0.62
N HIS A 86 -13.54 34.77 0.54
CA HIS A 86 -12.47 35.73 0.25
C HIS A 86 -11.58 35.94 1.48
N GLY A 87 -10.29 36.12 1.22
CA GLY A 87 -9.30 36.59 2.20
C GLY A 87 -8.86 38.02 1.84
N LEU A 88 -8.97 38.94 2.79
CA LEU A 88 -8.39 40.28 2.67
C LEU A 88 -7.01 40.29 3.32
N MET A 89 -6.09 41.06 2.73
CA MET A 89 -4.76 41.29 3.28
C MET A 89 -4.57 42.78 3.56
N HIS A 90 -4.02 43.11 4.72
CA HIS A 90 -3.62 44.49 5.01
C HIS A 90 -2.31 44.83 4.28
N SER A 91 -2.27 45.98 3.61
CA SER A 91 -1.14 46.40 2.75
C SER A 91 0.17 46.63 3.50
N VAL A 92 0.12 46.85 4.82
CA VAL A 92 1.28 47.18 5.65
C VAL A 92 1.75 46.00 6.51
N GLU A 93 0.82 45.23 7.09
CA GLU A 93 1.13 44.26 8.16
C GLU A 93 1.10 42.79 7.70
N SER A 94 0.74 42.49 6.44
CA SER A 94 0.65 41.11 5.91
C SER A 94 -0.37 40.20 6.60
N ASP A 95 -1.22 40.75 7.46
CA ASP A 95 -2.20 39.97 8.21
C ASP A 95 -3.39 39.55 7.33
N LEU A 96 -3.81 38.29 7.52
CA LEU A 96 -4.95 37.70 6.84
C LEU A 96 -6.25 38.01 7.59
N TYR A 97 -7.25 38.50 6.87
CA TYR A 97 -8.60 38.73 7.36
C TYR A 97 -9.59 37.85 6.61
N LEU A 98 -10.39 37.09 7.36
CA LEU A 98 -11.43 36.19 6.89
C LEU A 98 -12.75 36.96 6.72
N THR A 99 -13.32 36.91 5.53
CA THR A 99 -14.46 37.77 5.17
C THR A 99 -15.82 37.21 5.57
N LEU A 100 -16.69 38.14 5.95
CA LEU A 100 -18.12 38.01 6.25
C LEU A 100 -18.94 38.53 5.07
N VAL A 101 -20.27 38.35 5.11
CA VAL A 101 -21.19 38.77 4.03
C VAL A 101 -21.02 40.25 3.64
N ASP A 102 -20.91 41.12 4.64
CA ASP A 102 -20.77 42.58 4.45
C ASP A 102 -19.31 43.06 4.48
N SER A 103 -18.33 42.16 4.36
CA SER A 103 -16.92 42.56 4.34
C SER A 103 -16.58 43.40 3.11
N HIS A 104 -15.78 44.43 3.33
CA HIS A 104 -15.37 45.38 2.30
C HIS A 104 -13.85 45.53 2.24
N LYS A 105 -13.28 45.50 1.03
CA LYS A 105 -11.82 45.56 0.79
C LYS A 105 -11.11 46.76 1.44
N ASP A 106 -11.81 47.90 1.54
CA ASP A 106 -11.26 49.14 2.11
C ASP A 106 -11.56 49.29 3.63
N ARG A 107 -12.30 48.36 4.24
CA ARG A 107 -12.73 48.44 5.65
C ARG A 107 -12.37 47.14 6.37
N MET A 108 -11.10 46.96 6.75
CA MET A 108 -10.62 45.70 7.35
C MET A 108 -11.36 45.30 8.64
N TYR A 109 -11.90 46.25 9.41
CA TYR A 109 -12.72 45.98 10.59
C TYR A 109 -14.04 45.24 10.29
N SER A 110 -14.46 45.18 9.02
CA SER A 110 -15.64 44.43 8.58
C SER A 110 -15.37 42.94 8.35
N ALA A 111 -14.13 42.48 8.57
CA ALA A 111 -13.67 41.11 8.44
C ALA A 111 -13.01 40.66 9.76
N VAL A 112 -12.80 39.35 9.93
CA VAL A 112 -12.22 38.76 11.14
C VAL A 112 -10.74 38.51 10.91
N ALA A 113 -9.87 39.09 11.74
CA ALA A 113 -8.45 38.78 11.69
C ALA A 113 -8.22 37.28 11.96
N TYR A 114 -7.44 36.61 11.13
CA TYR A 114 -7.09 35.19 11.33
C TYR A 114 -6.40 34.97 12.68
N ASP A 115 -5.69 35.97 13.18
CA ASP A 115 -5.08 35.98 14.51
C ASP A 115 -6.09 35.74 15.64
N THR A 116 -7.34 36.20 15.48
CA THR A 116 -8.42 35.95 16.43
C THR A 116 -8.77 34.45 16.46
N VAL A 117 -8.98 33.84 15.29
CA VAL A 117 -9.21 32.38 15.15
C VAL A 117 -8.03 31.58 15.71
N ARG A 118 -6.81 32.05 15.41
CA ARG A 118 -5.57 31.44 15.88
C ARG A 118 -5.46 31.44 17.41
N ASN A 119 -5.89 32.51 18.07
CA ASN A 119 -5.89 32.61 19.52
C ASN A 119 -6.90 31.66 20.17
N GLU A 120 -8.08 31.48 19.56
CA GLU A 120 -9.05 30.46 20.01
C GLU A 120 -8.47 29.05 19.93
N LEU A 121 -7.79 28.72 18.83
CA LEU A 121 -7.13 27.42 18.66
C LEU A 121 -5.99 27.20 19.67
N ARG A 122 -5.21 28.25 19.95
CA ARG A 122 -4.17 28.21 21.00
C ARG A 122 -4.76 27.92 22.37
N ALA A 123 -5.89 28.54 22.70
CA ALA A 123 -6.59 28.36 23.97
C ALA A 123 -7.30 26.99 24.10
N SER A 124 -7.59 26.30 23.00
CA SER A 124 -8.18 24.95 23.05
C SER A 124 -7.27 23.95 23.75
N ILE A 125 -7.86 23.10 24.60
CA ILE A 125 -7.18 21.94 25.20
C ILE A 125 -7.23 20.68 24.33
N ALA A 126 -7.83 20.76 23.14
CA ALA A 126 -7.85 19.65 22.20
C ALA A 126 -6.42 19.18 21.89
N ARG A 127 -6.21 17.86 21.92
CA ARG A 127 -4.90 17.24 21.65
C ARG A 127 -4.40 17.56 20.25
N ARG A 128 -5.30 17.68 19.28
CA ARG A 128 -5.00 17.94 17.87
C ARG A 128 -5.83 19.12 17.35
N LYS A 129 -5.20 20.02 16.59
CA LYS A 129 -5.85 21.22 16.05
C LYS A 129 -5.58 21.28 14.55
N ILE A 130 -6.63 21.30 13.76
CA ILE A 130 -6.54 21.28 12.29
C ILE A 130 -7.22 22.52 11.75
N VAL A 131 -6.53 23.24 10.87
CA VAL A 131 -7.04 24.44 10.21
C VAL A 131 -6.92 24.30 8.70
N ILE A 132 -8.04 24.45 8.00
CA ILE A 132 -8.10 24.38 6.55
C ILE A 132 -8.64 25.71 6.04
N LEU A 133 -7.83 26.46 5.31
CA LEU A 133 -8.20 27.75 4.74
C LEU A 133 -8.26 27.64 3.21
N ASP A 134 -9.46 27.69 2.65
CA ASP A 134 -9.70 27.77 1.21
C ASP A 134 -10.15 29.19 0.85
N CYS A 135 -9.19 30.12 0.81
CA CYS A 135 -9.49 31.53 0.64
C CYS A 135 -8.77 32.20 -0.52
N CYS A 136 -9.51 32.96 -1.34
CA CYS A 136 -8.92 33.77 -2.41
C CYS A 136 -8.21 35.00 -1.84
N TYR A 137 -6.92 35.20 -2.10
CA TYR A 137 -6.23 36.45 -1.74
C TYR A 137 -6.56 37.54 -2.76
N SER A 138 -7.66 38.26 -2.56
CA SER A 138 -8.09 39.34 -3.47
C SER A 138 -7.22 40.61 -3.39
N GLY A 139 -6.01 40.55 -2.80
CA GLY A 139 -5.10 41.70 -2.61
C GLY A 139 -3.91 41.80 -3.58
N LEU A 140 -3.72 40.83 -4.48
CA LEU A 140 -2.53 40.78 -5.38
C LEU A 140 -2.51 41.82 -6.51
N ALA A 141 -3.60 42.57 -6.72
CA ALA A 141 -3.68 43.55 -7.80
C ALA A 141 -2.91 44.87 -7.53
N LEU A 142 -2.39 45.08 -6.32
CA LEU A 142 -1.66 46.30 -5.95
C LEU A 142 -0.25 45.98 -5.43
N GLY A 143 0.64 45.75 -6.40
CA GLY A 143 2.08 46.00 -6.41
C GLY A 143 2.87 45.91 -5.11
N LEU A 144 3.62 44.82 -4.95
CA LEU A 144 4.96 44.83 -4.36
C LEU A 144 5.85 43.87 -5.18
N MET A 145 6.80 44.43 -5.92
CA MET A 145 7.85 43.68 -6.58
C MET A 145 8.77 43.07 -5.50
N GLY A 146 8.75 41.75 -5.35
CA GLY A 146 9.59 41.03 -4.39
C GLY A 146 9.17 39.57 -4.18
N ALA A 147 9.60 38.71 -5.10
CA ALA A 147 9.80 37.25 -5.06
C ALA A 147 9.41 36.38 -3.83
N GLU A 148 8.19 36.42 -3.29
CA GLU A 148 7.61 35.33 -2.47
C GLU A 148 6.10 35.16 -2.73
N ASP A 149 5.61 33.90 -2.78
CA ASP A 149 4.18 33.56 -2.99
C ASP A 149 3.35 34.01 -1.76
N PRO A 150 2.22 34.74 -1.91
CA PRO A 150 1.38 35.17 -0.79
C PRO A 150 0.86 34.02 0.09
N THR A 151 0.67 32.83 -0.49
CA THR A 151 0.37 31.61 0.30
C THR A 151 1.53 31.26 1.25
N GLU A 152 2.77 31.45 0.82
CA GLU A 152 3.99 31.19 1.59
C GLU A 152 4.14 32.19 2.75
N ARG A 153 3.73 33.46 2.56
CA ARG A 153 3.78 34.48 3.61
C ARG A 153 2.76 34.25 4.74
N VAL A 154 1.52 33.89 4.40
CA VAL A 154 0.49 33.50 5.41
C VAL A 154 0.91 32.23 6.14
N ALA A 155 1.49 31.28 5.41
CA ALA A 155 2.09 30.10 5.99
C ALA A 155 3.23 30.44 6.97
N ASN A 156 4.07 31.44 6.67
CA ASN A 156 5.21 31.84 7.50
C ASN A 156 4.82 32.61 8.77
N SER A 157 3.73 33.39 8.77
CA SER A 157 3.25 34.13 9.94
C SER A 157 2.48 33.26 10.96
N ALA A 158 1.99 32.08 10.56
CA ALA A 158 1.08 31.24 11.35
C ALA A 158 1.76 30.17 12.25
N ARG A 159 2.82 30.51 13.00
CA ARG A 159 3.48 29.54 13.92
C ARG A 159 2.60 29.27 15.16
N VAL A 160 1.89 28.15 15.19
CA VAL A 160 1.15 27.63 16.36
C VAL A 160 1.39 26.15 16.55
N THR A 161 2.03 25.76 17.65
CA THR A 161 2.29 24.37 18.04
C THR A 161 1.05 23.48 17.94
N GLY A 162 1.16 22.34 17.25
CA GLY A 162 0.10 21.33 17.14
C GLY A 162 -1.00 21.70 16.13
N THR A 163 -0.73 22.67 15.25
CA THR A 163 -1.64 23.11 14.18
C THR A 163 -1.19 22.58 12.83
N TYR A 164 -2.11 21.95 12.10
CA TYR A 164 -1.96 21.60 10.69
C TYR A 164 -2.68 22.65 9.86
N LEU A 165 -1.94 23.49 9.12
CA LEU A 165 -2.51 24.57 8.30
C LEU A 165 -2.39 24.24 6.81
N MET A 166 -3.51 24.29 6.09
CA MET A 166 -3.57 24.25 4.63
C MET A 166 -4.11 25.56 4.07
N THR A 167 -3.48 26.10 3.04
CA THR A 167 -3.92 27.33 2.38
C THR A 167 -3.96 27.15 0.87
N ALA A 168 -5.08 27.47 0.23
CA ALA A 168 -5.23 27.48 -1.22
C ALA A 168 -5.78 28.81 -1.71
N THR A 169 -5.49 29.17 -2.98
CA THR A 169 -6.21 30.28 -3.63
C THR A 169 -7.53 29.75 -4.17
N ALA A 170 -8.64 30.40 -3.80
CA ALA A 170 -9.97 30.04 -4.31
C ALA A 170 -10.14 30.51 -5.78
N ALA A 171 -9.32 30.04 -6.71
CA ALA A 171 -9.48 30.37 -8.11
C ALA A 171 -10.87 29.89 -8.57
N ASN A 172 -11.73 30.83 -8.94
CA ASN A 172 -13.03 30.55 -9.56
C ASN A 172 -12.86 30.08 -11.03
N LYS A 173 -11.82 29.29 -11.32
CA LYS A 173 -11.53 28.80 -12.66
C LYS A 173 -12.16 27.42 -12.82
N THR A 174 -13.16 27.40 -13.69
CA THR A 174 -13.78 26.24 -14.34
C THR A 174 -12.77 25.13 -14.60
N ALA A 175 -12.92 24.01 -13.89
CA ALA A 175 -12.23 22.77 -14.22
C ALA A 175 -13.12 21.96 -15.18
N LEU A 176 -12.57 21.57 -16.34
CA LEU A 176 -13.28 20.71 -17.28
C LEU A 176 -13.62 19.36 -16.63
N GLY A 177 -14.89 18.96 -16.68
CA GLY A 177 -15.32 17.59 -16.37
C GLY A 177 -16.30 17.39 -15.20
N GLY A 178 -17.22 18.32 -14.94
CA GLY A 178 -18.28 18.14 -13.93
C GLY A 178 -17.97 18.69 -12.53
N LEU A 179 -16.93 19.53 -12.41
CA LEU A 179 -16.46 20.16 -11.18
C LEU A 179 -17.15 21.50 -10.83
N ASP A 180 -18.30 21.82 -11.42
CA ASP A 180 -19.04 23.07 -11.14
C ASP A 180 -19.66 23.14 -9.72
N THR A 181 -19.43 22.10 -8.91
CA THR A 181 -20.07 21.95 -7.60
C THR A 181 -19.24 22.53 -6.45
N TYR A 182 -17.91 22.48 -6.50
CA TYR A 182 -17.04 22.81 -5.36
C TYR A 182 -15.91 23.79 -5.74
N THR A 183 -15.28 24.45 -4.77
CA THR A 183 -14.04 25.22 -5.03
C THR A 183 -12.90 24.26 -5.40
N ALA A 184 -11.91 24.71 -6.18
CA ALA A 184 -10.86 23.84 -6.72
C ALA A 184 -10.17 22.97 -5.66
N PHE A 185 -9.67 23.58 -4.57
CA PHE A 185 -8.98 22.84 -3.52
C PHE A 185 -9.90 21.95 -2.70
N THR A 186 -11.02 22.50 -2.23
CA THR A 186 -11.97 21.69 -1.44
C THR A 186 -12.59 20.56 -2.26
N GLY A 187 -12.78 20.75 -3.58
CA GLY A 187 -13.25 19.72 -4.49
C GLY A 187 -12.33 18.50 -4.53
N GLU A 188 -10.99 18.71 -4.57
CA GLU A 188 -10.04 17.60 -4.49
C GLU A 188 -10.03 16.94 -3.11
N LEU A 189 -10.12 17.72 -2.03
CA LEU A 189 -10.23 17.14 -0.68
C LEU A 189 -11.49 16.26 -0.56
N ILE A 190 -12.64 16.77 -1.00
CA ILE A 190 -13.91 16.05 -1.02
C ILE A 190 -13.77 14.78 -1.86
N HIS A 191 -13.16 14.85 -3.05
CA HIS A 191 -12.96 13.70 -3.93
C HIS A 191 -12.17 12.59 -3.22
N PHE A 192 -11.00 12.90 -2.66
CA PHE A 192 -10.16 11.90 -2.01
C PHE A 192 -10.70 11.40 -0.68
N ILE A 193 -11.47 12.20 0.07
CA ILE A 193 -12.18 11.74 1.27
C ILE A 193 -13.35 10.83 0.89
N ARG A 194 -14.11 11.18 -0.17
CA ARG A 194 -15.32 10.46 -0.59
C ARG A 194 -15.02 9.14 -1.26
N GLU A 195 -14.08 9.12 -2.20
CA GLU A 195 -13.73 7.95 -3.00
C GLU A 195 -12.62 7.11 -2.33
N GLY A 196 -11.79 7.76 -1.51
CA GLY A 196 -10.56 7.19 -1.00
C GLY A 196 -9.40 7.30 -2.00
N ILE A 197 -8.23 6.87 -1.57
CA ILE A 197 -7.00 6.90 -2.38
C ILE A 197 -6.53 5.47 -2.62
N PRO A 198 -6.47 5.00 -3.88
CA PRO A 198 -5.90 3.70 -4.18
C PRO A 198 -4.47 3.59 -3.69
N ASP A 199 -4.08 2.39 -3.28
CA ASP A 199 -2.71 2.04 -2.88
C ASP A 199 -2.25 2.76 -1.59
N GLN A 200 -3.21 3.29 -0.83
CA GLN A 200 -3.00 3.88 0.51
C GLN A 200 -3.60 3.01 1.63
N PRO A 201 -3.08 3.11 2.88
CA PRO A 201 -3.55 2.32 4.02
C PRO A 201 -5.04 2.46 4.33
N GLU A 202 -5.56 1.57 5.20
CA GLU A 202 -6.97 1.59 5.66
C GLU A 202 -7.40 2.94 6.25
N LEU A 203 -6.48 3.67 6.87
CA LEU A 203 -6.73 4.99 7.43
C LEU A 203 -5.95 6.02 6.60
N LEU A 204 -6.64 7.03 6.08
CA LEU A 204 -6.01 8.12 5.36
C LEU A 204 -5.54 9.19 6.33
N GLU A 205 -4.25 9.47 6.32
CA GLU A 205 -3.67 10.63 6.97
C GLU A 205 -4.06 11.91 6.23
N LEU A 206 -4.26 12.99 6.98
CA LEU A 206 -4.51 14.32 6.40
C LEU A 206 -3.40 14.74 5.43
N ASP A 207 -2.15 14.37 5.74
CA ASP A 207 -1.00 14.61 4.87
C ASP A 207 -1.06 13.85 3.55
N THR A 208 -1.50 12.59 3.59
CA THR A 208 -1.71 11.80 2.38
C THR A 208 -2.78 12.41 1.50
N ILE A 209 -3.91 12.82 2.10
CA ILE A 209 -4.99 13.50 1.36
C ILE A 209 -4.49 14.80 0.73
N PHE A 210 -3.77 15.61 1.51
CA PHE A 210 -3.21 16.88 1.01
C PHE A 210 -2.23 16.68 -0.15
N LYS A 211 -1.31 15.71 -0.07
CA LYS A 211 -0.34 15.43 -1.13
C LYS A 211 -1.03 15.07 -2.45
N HIS A 212 -2.03 14.19 -2.41
CA HIS A 212 -2.77 13.80 -3.62
C HIS A 212 -3.63 14.94 -4.17
N ALA A 213 -4.28 15.73 -3.30
CA ALA A 213 -4.98 16.94 -3.71
C ALA A 213 -4.03 17.95 -4.39
N ARG A 214 -2.83 18.13 -3.84
CA ARG A 214 -1.80 19.01 -4.39
C ARG A 214 -1.31 18.55 -5.77
N GLU A 215 -1.07 17.25 -5.93
CA GLU A 215 -0.65 16.65 -7.20
C GLU A 215 -1.74 16.74 -8.26
N SER A 216 -2.99 16.40 -7.90
CA SER A 216 -4.15 16.53 -8.80
C SER A 216 -4.36 17.97 -9.29
N LEU A 217 -4.24 18.96 -8.39
CA LEU A 217 -4.32 20.39 -8.78
C LEU A 217 -3.18 20.79 -9.71
N ARG A 218 -1.95 20.31 -9.44
CA ARG A 218 -0.79 20.56 -10.32
C ARG A 218 -1.03 19.98 -11.71
N ASP A 219 -1.52 18.75 -11.82
CA ASP A 219 -1.80 18.08 -13.09
C ASP A 219 -2.90 18.80 -13.88
N LYS A 220 -3.86 19.41 -13.17
CA LYS A 220 -4.92 20.25 -13.73
C LYS A 220 -4.48 21.68 -14.05
N ASN A 221 -3.21 22.04 -13.84
CA ASN A 221 -2.69 23.41 -13.98
C ASN A 221 -3.46 24.44 -13.14
N LEU A 222 -3.97 24.03 -11.99
CA LEU A 222 -4.65 24.89 -11.01
C LEU A 222 -3.67 25.33 -9.92
N PRO A 223 -3.98 26.41 -9.17
CA PRO A 223 -3.12 26.87 -8.10
C PRO A 223 -2.88 25.78 -7.05
N VAL A 224 -1.61 25.58 -6.73
CA VAL A 224 -1.16 24.50 -5.86
C VAL A 224 -1.24 24.98 -4.40
N PRO A 225 -1.89 24.22 -3.50
CA PRO A 225 -2.04 24.63 -2.11
C PRO A 225 -0.73 24.48 -1.34
N GLN A 226 -0.56 25.30 -0.31
CA GLN A 226 0.57 25.25 0.62
C GLN A 226 0.15 24.64 1.96
N LYS A 227 1.12 24.05 2.66
CA LYS A 227 0.93 23.44 3.99
C LYS A 227 2.03 23.89 4.94
N ARG A 228 1.68 24.10 6.21
CA ARG A 228 2.63 24.14 7.34
C ARG A 228 2.19 23.23 8.47
N GLU A 229 3.18 22.67 9.14
CA GLU A 229 3.00 21.77 10.28
C GLU A 229 3.90 22.24 11.43
N SER A 230 3.41 22.09 12.65
CA SER A 230 4.27 22.15 13.84
C SER A 230 3.94 20.99 14.77
N ASN A 231 4.97 20.22 15.12
CA ASN A 231 4.96 19.10 16.07
C ASN A 231 3.89 18.01 15.81
N PHE A 232 4.31 16.91 15.18
CA PHE A 232 3.63 15.59 15.15
C PHE A 232 2.20 15.54 14.58
N ALA A 233 1.76 16.58 13.84
CA ALA A 233 0.42 16.63 13.25
C ALA A 233 0.34 16.01 11.84
N ALA A 234 1.46 15.65 11.21
CA ALA A 234 1.51 14.95 9.93
C ALA A 234 0.87 13.56 9.97
N HIS A 235 0.92 12.88 11.10
CA HIS A 235 0.48 11.50 11.26
C HIS A 235 -0.95 11.36 11.80
N ILE A 236 -1.80 12.37 11.55
CA ILE A 236 -3.20 12.34 11.97
C ILE A 236 -4.02 11.63 10.88
N ALA A 237 -4.42 10.39 11.15
CA ALA A 237 -5.49 9.75 10.39
C ALA A 237 -6.77 10.58 10.50
N LEU A 238 -7.38 10.98 9.39
CA LEU A 238 -8.61 11.79 9.39
C LEU A 238 -9.85 10.92 9.14
N VAL A 239 -9.78 10.02 8.15
CA VAL A 239 -10.91 9.19 7.73
C VAL A 239 -10.45 7.77 7.36
N ARG A 240 -11.38 6.81 7.35
CA ARG A 240 -11.14 5.50 6.72
C ARG A 240 -11.05 5.67 5.20
N ASN A 241 -10.10 4.98 4.61
CA ASN A 241 -9.93 4.90 3.17
C ASN A 241 -11.02 4.01 2.55
N ARG A 242 -12.02 4.60 1.88
CA ARG A 242 -13.02 3.82 1.14
C ARG A 242 -12.40 3.01 0.01
N ALA A 243 -11.36 3.54 -0.62
CA ALA A 243 -10.59 2.84 -1.63
C ALA A 243 -9.90 1.59 -1.07
N HIS A 244 -9.71 1.47 0.25
CA HIS A 244 -9.14 0.25 0.86
C HIS A 244 -10.12 -0.93 0.89
N LYS A 245 -11.43 -0.69 1.03
CA LYS A 245 -12.46 -1.75 0.90
C LYS A 245 -12.62 -2.19 -0.55
N SER A 246 -12.53 -1.26 -1.50
CA SER A 246 -12.39 -1.60 -2.91
C SER A 246 -10.99 -2.17 -3.21
N GLN A 247 -9.93 -1.93 -2.47
CA GLN A 247 -8.70 -2.72 -2.67
C GLN A 247 -8.85 -4.18 -2.20
N LYS A 248 -9.59 -4.43 -1.11
CA LYS A 248 -9.97 -5.79 -0.71
C LYS A 248 -10.90 -6.49 -1.71
N ASN A 249 -11.69 -5.76 -2.51
CA ASN A 249 -12.70 -6.31 -3.43
C ASN A 249 -12.50 -6.04 -4.94
N PHE A 250 -11.57 -5.16 -5.36
CA PHE A 250 -11.53 -4.50 -6.67
C PHE A 250 -10.12 -4.47 -7.32
N LYS A 251 -9.08 -5.10 -6.74
CA LYS A 251 -7.79 -5.28 -7.46
C LYS A 251 -7.33 -6.73 -7.64
N ALA A 252 -7.89 -7.68 -6.90
CA ALA A 252 -7.59 -9.11 -7.13
C ALA A 252 -8.49 -9.73 -8.21
N LYS A 253 -9.77 -9.33 -8.29
CA LYS A 253 -10.79 -10.11 -9.03
C LYS A 253 -10.82 -9.90 -10.55
N GLU A 254 -10.35 -8.77 -11.07
CA GLU A 254 -10.40 -8.48 -12.52
C GLU A 254 -9.25 -9.10 -13.33
N PHE A 255 -8.11 -9.38 -12.70
CA PHE A 255 -6.92 -9.92 -13.37
C PHE A 255 -6.50 -11.29 -12.86
N TYR A 256 -6.85 -11.65 -11.62
CA TYR A 256 -6.45 -12.90 -10.98
C TYR A 256 -7.67 -13.79 -10.74
N GLY A 257 -7.43 -15.09 -10.74
CA GLY A 257 -8.50 -16.07 -10.55
C GLY A 257 -9.14 -16.52 -11.87
N PRO A 258 -10.33 -17.14 -11.80
CA PRO A 258 -10.96 -17.77 -12.96
C PRO A 258 -11.50 -16.71 -13.93
N ILE A 259 -11.50 -17.04 -15.23
CA ILE A 259 -12.12 -16.19 -16.25
C ILE A 259 -13.56 -16.63 -16.46
N GLU A 260 -14.48 -15.67 -16.47
CA GLU A 260 -15.89 -15.94 -16.73
C GLU A 260 -16.09 -16.65 -18.07
N GLY A 261 -16.83 -17.77 -18.07
CA GLY A 261 -17.08 -18.58 -19.26
C GLY A 261 -15.96 -19.56 -19.65
N VAL A 262 -14.78 -19.50 -19.02
CA VAL A 262 -13.66 -20.42 -19.30
C VAL A 262 -13.51 -21.43 -18.16
N ARG A 263 -13.65 -22.73 -18.48
CA ARG A 263 -13.51 -23.81 -17.49
C ARG A 263 -12.16 -24.48 -17.59
N THR A 264 -11.68 -25.06 -16.49
CA THR A 264 -10.51 -25.95 -16.49
C THR A 264 -10.70 -27.07 -17.53
N GLY A 265 -9.67 -27.29 -18.34
CA GLY A 265 -9.64 -28.21 -19.48
C GLY A 265 -10.10 -27.60 -20.82
N THR A 266 -10.43 -26.31 -20.87
CA THR A 266 -10.73 -25.62 -22.14
C THR A 266 -9.49 -25.59 -23.03
N ILE A 267 -9.65 -25.99 -24.30
CA ILE A 267 -8.59 -26.02 -25.30
C ILE A 267 -8.65 -24.76 -26.17
N PHE A 268 -7.49 -24.22 -26.51
CA PHE A 268 -7.30 -23.05 -27.36
C PHE A 268 -6.32 -23.40 -28.48
N ASP A 269 -6.65 -23.00 -29.71
CA ASP A 269 -5.84 -23.37 -30.88
C ASP A 269 -4.45 -22.71 -30.87
N ASN A 270 -4.35 -21.49 -30.33
CA ASN A 270 -3.13 -20.70 -30.39
C ASN A 270 -3.09 -19.61 -29.29
N ARG A 271 -1.95 -18.90 -29.20
CA ARG A 271 -1.74 -17.80 -28.25
C ARG A 271 -2.69 -16.62 -28.45
N ARG A 272 -3.21 -16.40 -29.67
CA ARG A 272 -4.20 -15.35 -29.95
C ARG A 272 -5.54 -15.69 -29.30
N ALA A 273 -5.99 -16.94 -29.39
CA ALA A 273 -7.21 -17.39 -28.75
C ALA A 273 -7.16 -17.25 -27.21
N LEU A 274 -5.99 -17.49 -26.59
CA LEU A 274 -5.78 -17.23 -25.16
C LEU A 274 -5.85 -15.74 -24.80
N HIS A 275 -5.33 -14.87 -25.67
CA HIS A 275 -5.38 -13.42 -25.51
C HIS A 275 -6.82 -12.91 -25.59
N ASP A 276 -7.54 -13.31 -26.64
CA ASP A 276 -8.90 -12.87 -26.93
C ASP A 276 -9.87 -13.33 -25.84
N ALA A 277 -9.63 -14.52 -25.25
CA ALA A 277 -10.38 -15.03 -24.12
C ALA A 277 -9.96 -14.43 -22.76
N GLY A 278 -8.96 -13.55 -22.70
CA GLY A 278 -8.47 -12.95 -21.46
C GLY A 278 -7.72 -13.90 -20.51
N VAL A 279 -7.54 -15.17 -20.88
CA VAL A 279 -6.86 -16.20 -20.07
C VAL A 279 -5.38 -15.87 -19.92
N HIS A 280 -4.73 -15.47 -21.02
CA HIS A 280 -3.32 -15.08 -21.04
C HIS A 280 -3.07 -14.04 -22.14
N ARG A 281 -2.76 -12.79 -21.75
CA ARG A 281 -2.66 -11.65 -22.68
C ARG A 281 -1.40 -11.62 -23.55
N PRO A 282 -0.19 -11.97 -23.08
CA PRO A 282 0.98 -11.96 -23.95
C PRO A 282 0.83 -12.96 -25.11
N LEU A 283 1.31 -12.59 -26.29
CA LEU A 283 1.31 -13.49 -27.46
C LEU A 283 2.55 -14.38 -27.55
N GLN A 284 3.62 -14.02 -26.84
CA GLN A 284 4.90 -14.74 -26.86
C GLN A 284 5.41 -15.04 -25.45
N ALA A 285 5.53 -14.02 -24.58
CA ALA A 285 6.07 -14.18 -23.24
C ALA A 285 5.32 -15.26 -22.42
N GLY A 286 6.05 -16.07 -21.66
CA GLY A 286 5.46 -17.15 -20.86
C GLY A 286 4.73 -16.67 -19.61
N ILE A 287 5.10 -15.50 -19.07
CA ILE A 287 4.55 -14.95 -17.82
C ILE A 287 3.75 -13.68 -18.15
N CYS A 288 2.54 -13.57 -17.59
CA CYS A 288 1.73 -12.35 -17.64
C CYS A 288 1.58 -11.77 -16.23
N GLY A 289 1.87 -10.49 -16.08
CA GLY A 289 1.75 -9.77 -14.81
C GLY A 289 3.01 -8.95 -14.50
N THR A 290 2.92 -8.07 -13.51
CA THR A 290 4.06 -7.29 -13.00
C THR A 290 3.99 -7.21 -11.48
N ALA A 291 5.11 -6.90 -10.82
CA ALA A 291 5.13 -6.74 -9.37
C ALA A 291 4.26 -5.56 -8.90
N GLU A 292 4.22 -4.47 -9.66
CA GLU A 292 3.42 -3.26 -9.38
C GLU A 292 1.92 -3.54 -9.42
N ARG A 293 1.49 -4.50 -10.25
CA ARG A 293 0.08 -4.90 -10.38
C ARG A 293 -0.37 -5.98 -9.40
N GLY A 294 0.52 -6.41 -8.50
CA GLY A 294 0.21 -7.39 -7.45
C GLY A 294 0.75 -8.79 -7.68
N GLY A 295 1.39 -9.06 -8.84
CA GLY A 295 2.02 -10.33 -9.16
C GLY A 295 1.65 -10.89 -10.53
N ALA A 296 1.95 -12.18 -10.74
CA ALA A 296 1.69 -12.91 -11.95
C ALA A 296 0.22 -13.33 -12.05
N GLU A 297 -0.43 -12.98 -13.15
CA GLU A 297 -1.83 -13.28 -13.43
C GLU A 297 -2.00 -14.65 -14.08
N SER A 298 -1.06 -15.01 -14.97
CA SER A 298 -1.07 -16.29 -15.68
C SER A 298 0.32 -16.68 -16.19
N ILE A 299 0.56 -17.99 -16.35
CA ILE A 299 1.76 -18.55 -16.96
C ILE A 299 1.43 -19.58 -18.04
N VAL A 300 2.34 -19.72 -19.01
CA VAL A 300 2.27 -20.74 -20.07
C VAL A 300 3.41 -21.73 -19.92
N VAL A 301 3.08 -23.00 -19.69
CA VAL A 301 4.01 -24.13 -19.59
C VAL A 301 4.01 -24.87 -20.92
N SER A 302 4.96 -24.57 -21.79
CA SER A 302 5.02 -25.13 -23.16
C SER A 302 6.35 -25.78 -23.51
N GLY A 303 7.12 -26.24 -22.51
CA GLY A 303 8.44 -26.85 -22.72
C GLY A 303 9.48 -25.85 -23.21
N GLY A 304 9.32 -24.58 -22.82
CA GLY A 304 10.24 -23.53 -23.23
C GLY A 304 11.63 -23.76 -22.65
N TYR A 305 11.74 -24.19 -21.40
CA TYR A 305 13.01 -24.39 -20.72
C TYR A 305 13.28 -25.87 -20.48
N LYS A 306 14.55 -26.28 -20.62
CA LYS A 306 14.98 -27.66 -20.36
C LYS A 306 14.85 -28.05 -18.88
N ASP A 307 14.87 -27.05 -18.00
CA ASP A 307 14.78 -27.19 -16.54
C ASP A 307 13.34 -27.24 -16.00
N ASP A 308 12.31 -27.13 -16.86
CA ASP A 308 10.92 -27.23 -16.42
C ASP A 308 10.55 -28.68 -16.03
N GLU A 309 9.95 -28.85 -14.84
CA GLU A 309 9.42 -30.13 -14.38
C GLU A 309 7.93 -30.01 -14.08
N ASP A 310 7.12 -30.90 -14.65
CA ASP A 310 5.67 -30.88 -14.50
C ASP A 310 5.18 -32.20 -13.91
N TYR A 311 4.54 -32.12 -12.75
CA TYR A 311 4.00 -33.25 -11.98
C TYR A 311 2.46 -33.22 -11.91
N GLY A 312 1.79 -32.38 -12.72
CA GLY A 312 0.34 -32.22 -12.73
C GLY A 312 -0.12 -31.16 -11.74
N ASP A 313 -0.29 -31.52 -10.46
CA ASP A 313 -0.73 -30.56 -9.44
C ASP A 313 0.42 -29.71 -8.90
N VAL A 314 1.67 -30.08 -9.19
CA VAL A 314 2.88 -29.34 -8.85
C VAL A 314 3.69 -29.09 -10.11
N ILE A 315 4.14 -27.86 -10.30
CA ILE A 315 4.99 -27.47 -11.43
C ILE A 315 6.23 -26.76 -10.88
N ILE A 316 7.40 -27.17 -11.36
CA ILE A 316 8.66 -26.46 -11.19
C ILE A 316 8.89 -25.67 -12.49
N TYR A 317 8.60 -24.39 -12.45
CA TYR A 317 8.59 -23.51 -13.61
C TYR A 317 9.85 -22.63 -13.63
N THR A 318 10.53 -22.57 -14.77
CA THR A 318 11.71 -21.75 -14.96
C THR A 318 11.33 -20.31 -15.33
N GLY A 319 11.96 -19.35 -14.66
CA GLY A 319 11.79 -17.92 -14.88
C GLY A 319 12.19 -17.47 -16.28
N HIS A 320 11.89 -16.22 -16.60
CA HIS A 320 12.23 -15.61 -17.88
C HIS A 320 13.56 -14.83 -17.80
N GLY A 321 14.24 -14.69 -18.94
CA GLY A 321 15.40 -13.81 -19.09
C GLY A 321 16.60 -14.54 -19.68
N GLY A 322 17.51 -13.82 -20.33
CA GLY A 322 18.82 -14.33 -20.73
C GLY A 322 18.87 -15.41 -21.82
N ARG A 323 17.81 -15.60 -22.62
CA ARG A 323 17.81 -16.56 -23.75
C ARG A 323 18.12 -15.91 -25.09
N ASP A 324 18.82 -16.67 -25.93
CA ASP A 324 18.97 -16.32 -27.34
C ASP A 324 17.64 -16.61 -28.08
N PRO A 325 17.07 -15.62 -28.80
CA PRO A 325 15.79 -15.78 -29.49
C PRO A 325 15.84 -16.74 -30.69
N ASN A 326 17.02 -17.03 -31.24
CA ASN A 326 17.20 -17.91 -32.40
C ASN A 326 17.43 -19.37 -31.98
N THR A 327 18.27 -19.59 -30.97
CA THR A 327 18.61 -20.95 -30.51
C THR A 327 17.72 -21.42 -29.36
N GLY A 328 17.12 -20.49 -28.62
CA GLY A 328 16.38 -20.80 -27.40
C GLY A 328 17.29 -21.23 -26.25
N GLU A 329 18.60 -21.10 -26.34
CA GLU A 329 19.53 -21.48 -25.26
C GLU A 329 19.71 -20.35 -24.24
N GLN A 330 19.95 -20.71 -22.98
CA GLN A 330 20.28 -19.75 -21.93
C GLN A 330 21.73 -19.25 -22.13
N THR A 331 21.90 -17.95 -22.33
CA THR A 331 23.22 -17.32 -22.56
C THR A 331 23.66 -16.40 -21.43
N LYS A 332 22.74 -16.02 -20.52
CA LYS A 332 23.02 -15.12 -19.38
C LYS A 332 22.26 -15.56 -18.13
N ASP A 333 22.77 -15.18 -16.96
CA ASP A 333 22.06 -15.38 -15.70
C ASP A 333 20.73 -14.60 -15.69
N GLN A 334 19.69 -15.22 -15.14
CA GLN A 334 18.39 -14.57 -14.95
C GLN A 334 18.43 -13.61 -13.75
N SER A 335 17.56 -12.59 -13.78
CA SER A 335 17.46 -11.61 -12.70
C SER A 335 16.09 -11.68 -12.02
N ALA A 336 16.07 -11.49 -10.71
CA ALA A 336 14.82 -11.29 -9.96
C ALA A 336 14.11 -9.99 -10.36
N ASP A 337 14.85 -9.02 -10.90
CA ASP A 337 14.32 -7.72 -11.36
C ASP A 337 13.61 -7.82 -12.72
N ASP A 338 13.77 -8.93 -13.45
CA ASP A 338 13.05 -9.14 -14.70
C ASP A 338 11.54 -9.10 -14.41
N PRO A 339 10.71 -8.32 -15.15
CA PRO A 339 9.33 -8.03 -14.76
C PRO A 339 8.47 -9.27 -14.47
N GLY A 340 8.65 -10.34 -15.25
CA GLY A 340 7.95 -11.61 -15.04
C GLY A 340 8.41 -12.37 -13.80
N ASN A 341 9.72 -12.36 -13.50
CA ASN A 341 10.27 -13.01 -12.32
C ASN A 341 9.86 -12.24 -11.06
N ALA A 342 9.97 -10.91 -11.07
CA ALA A 342 9.48 -10.04 -10.01
C ALA A 342 7.98 -10.25 -9.74
N ALA A 343 7.17 -10.44 -10.79
CA ALA A 343 5.74 -10.74 -10.66
C ALA A 343 5.49 -12.09 -9.96
N LEU A 344 6.23 -13.14 -10.31
CA LEU A 344 6.10 -14.45 -9.67
C LEU A 344 6.55 -14.40 -8.20
N ILE A 345 7.66 -13.73 -7.89
CA ILE A 345 8.12 -13.50 -6.50
C ILE A 345 7.04 -12.74 -5.71
N LYS A 346 6.47 -11.67 -6.29
CA LYS A 346 5.38 -10.90 -5.69
C LYS A 346 4.15 -11.76 -5.42
N SER A 347 3.86 -12.75 -6.27
CA SER A 347 2.72 -13.66 -6.13
C SER A 347 2.81 -14.53 -4.88
N ILE A 348 4.03 -14.87 -4.44
CA ILE A 348 4.24 -15.60 -3.19
C ILE A 348 3.84 -14.72 -2.00
N MET A 349 4.17 -13.44 -2.05
CA MET A 349 3.83 -12.47 -1.00
C MET A 349 2.33 -12.15 -0.97
N THR A 350 1.71 -11.99 -2.13
CA THR A 350 0.29 -11.61 -2.22
C THR A 350 -0.66 -12.80 -2.09
N GLY A 351 -0.17 -14.02 -2.35
CA GLY A 351 -0.99 -15.24 -2.35
C GLY A 351 -2.05 -15.27 -3.45
N LEU A 352 -1.95 -14.38 -4.46
CA LEU A 352 -2.92 -14.30 -5.54
C LEU A 352 -2.81 -15.52 -6.47
N PRO A 353 -3.96 -16.06 -6.95
CA PRO A 353 -3.97 -17.23 -7.82
C PRO A 353 -3.45 -16.90 -9.22
N VAL A 354 -2.59 -17.76 -9.74
CA VAL A 354 -2.00 -17.72 -11.07
C VAL A 354 -2.71 -18.73 -11.97
N ARG A 355 -3.23 -18.29 -13.12
CA ARG A 355 -3.79 -19.21 -14.12
C ARG A 355 -2.66 -19.97 -14.82
N VAL A 356 -2.76 -21.30 -14.88
CA VAL A 356 -1.79 -22.14 -15.61
C VAL A 356 -2.37 -22.59 -16.93
N ILE A 357 -1.59 -22.39 -18.00
CA ILE A 357 -1.92 -22.83 -19.35
C ILE A 357 -0.83 -23.80 -19.80
N ARG A 358 -1.19 -25.04 -20.18
CA ARG A 358 -0.24 -26.01 -20.74
C ARG A 358 -0.28 -25.98 -22.26
N GLY A 359 0.87 -25.79 -22.90
CA GLY A 359 1.00 -25.87 -24.36
C GLY A 359 1.44 -27.25 -24.83
N SER A 360 1.15 -27.60 -26.09
CA SER A 360 1.48 -28.91 -26.67
C SER A 360 2.97 -29.25 -26.73
N GLY A 361 3.86 -28.26 -26.62
CA GLY A 361 5.31 -28.46 -26.49
C GLY A 361 5.80 -28.88 -25.11
N GLY A 362 4.91 -28.95 -24.10
CA GLY A 362 5.26 -29.28 -22.72
C GLY A 362 5.32 -30.79 -22.42
N ASN A 363 5.08 -31.15 -21.15
CA ASN A 363 5.14 -32.54 -20.70
C ASN A 363 4.02 -33.38 -21.33
N LYS A 364 4.38 -34.41 -22.10
CA LYS A 364 3.43 -35.27 -22.83
C LYS A 364 2.32 -35.90 -21.97
N ARG A 365 2.53 -36.05 -20.66
CA ARG A 365 1.53 -36.62 -19.74
C ARG A 365 0.41 -35.62 -19.39
N PHE A 366 0.71 -34.33 -19.37
CA PHE A 366 -0.20 -33.29 -18.87
C PHE A 366 -0.58 -32.26 -19.95
N SER A 367 0.30 -32.00 -20.91
CA SER A 367 0.07 -31.10 -22.04
C SER A 367 -0.93 -31.67 -23.05
N PRO A 368 -1.73 -30.81 -23.71
CA PRO A 368 -2.62 -31.25 -24.78
C PRO A 368 -1.81 -31.72 -26.01
N PRO A 369 -2.38 -32.60 -26.85
CA PRO A 369 -1.70 -33.06 -28.07
C PRO A 369 -1.50 -31.93 -29.10
N VAL A 370 -2.38 -30.93 -29.10
CA VAL A 370 -2.32 -29.75 -29.98
C VAL A 370 -2.81 -28.51 -29.22
N GLY A 371 -2.28 -27.34 -29.58
CA GLY A 371 -2.70 -26.05 -29.02
C GLY A 371 -2.33 -25.88 -27.54
N TYR A 372 -3.24 -25.28 -26.78
CA TYR A 372 -3.07 -24.91 -25.38
C TYR A 372 -4.29 -25.33 -24.55
N SER A 373 -4.09 -25.76 -23.31
CA SER A 373 -5.13 -26.13 -22.35
C SER A 373 -5.07 -25.21 -21.13
N TYR A 374 -6.20 -24.67 -20.69
CA TYR A 374 -6.30 -23.97 -19.41
C TYR A 374 -6.49 -24.96 -18.27
N ASP A 375 -5.52 -25.06 -17.36
CA ASP A 375 -5.46 -26.14 -16.36
C ASP A 375 -5.83 -25.69 -14.93
N GLY A 376 -6.39 -24.49 -14.83
CA GLY A 376 -6.97 -23.95 -13.61
C GLY A 376 -6.03 -22.99 -12.89
N LEU A 377 -6.24 -22.87 -11.58
CA LEU A 377 -5.56 -21.90 -10.71
C LEU A 377 -4.52 -22.58 -9.85
N PHE A 378 -3.35 -21.94 -9.75
CA PHE A 378 -2.23 -22.37 -8.96
C PHE A 378 -1.79 -21.24 -8.03
N ARG A 379 -1.16 -21.58 -6.91
CA ARG A 379 -0.43 -20.64 -6.05
C ARG A 379 1.07 -20.79 -6.29
N VAL A 380 1.82 -19.70 -6.24
CA VAL A 380 3.30 -19.76 -6.20
C VAL A 380 3.70 -20.00 -4.75
N ALA A 381 4.26 -21.17 -4.47
CA ALA A 381 4.57 -21.62 -3.11
C ALA A 381 5.99 -21.22 -2.69
N ASP A 382 6.95 -21.28 -3.63
CA ASP A 382 8.37 -21.08 -3.36
C ASP A 382 9.15 -20.65 -4.62
N TYR A 383 10.37 -20.13 -4.43
CA TYR A 383 11.34 -19.87 -5.52
C TYR A 383 12.79 -19.99 -5.07
N TRP A 384 13.68 -20.37 -5.99
CA TRP A 384 15.12 -20.48 -5.75
C TRP A 384 15.93 -20.27 -7.04
N THR A 385 17.24 -20.08 -6.91
CA THR A 385 18.17 -20.10 -8.04
C THR A 385 18.81 -21.48 -8.21
N LYS A 386 19.09 -21.85 -9.45
CA LYS A 386 19.81 -23.09 -9.81
C LYS A 386 20.68 -22.83 -11.03
N ARG A 387 21.79 -23.55 -11.14
CA ARG A 387 22.54 -23.59 -12.41
C ARG A 387 21.71 -24.30 -13.48
N GLY A 388 21.29 -23.57 -14.50
CA GLY A 388 20.46 -24.09 -15.59
C GLY A 388 21.19 -25.12 -16.43
N ALA A 389 20.45 -25.94 -17.17
CA ALA A 389 20.99 -27.02 -17.98
C ALA A 389 21.99 -26.54 -19.06
N ASP A 390 21.83 -25.30 -19.53
CA ASP A 390 22.70 -24.66 -20.52
C ASP A 390 23.91 -23.94 -19.90
N GLY A 391 24.02 -23.90 -18.56
CA GLY A 391 25.18 -23.36 -17.84
C GLY A 391 24.91 -22.13 -16.98
N PRO A 392 24.25 -21.05 -17.48
CA PRO A 392 23.90 -19.89 -16.67
C PRO A 392 22.86 -20.18 -15.59
N THR A 393 22.80 -19.33 -14.57
CA THR A 393 21.87 -19.42 -13.45
C THR A 393 20.46 -19.04 -13.88
N VAL A 394 19.49 -19.86 -13.51
CA VAL A 394 18.06 -19.64 -13.74
C VAL A 394 17.31 -19.55 -12.43
N LEU A 395 16.18 -18.84 -12.43
CA LEU A 395 15.22 -18.83 -11.33
C LEU A 395 14.22 -19.96 -11.56
N GLN A 396 13.90 -20.71 -10.52
CA GLN A 396 12.84 -21.71 -10.52
C GLN A 396 11.77 -21.34 -9.51
N PHE A 397 10.53 -21.62 -9.86
CA PHE A 397 9.34 -21.34 -9.07
C PHE A 397 8.55 -22.62 -8.88
N ARG A 398 8.16 -22.92 -7.65
CA ARG A 398 7.24 -24.02 -7.37
C ARG A 398 5.80 -23.52 -7.34
N LEU A 399 4.98 -24.02 -8.25
CA LEU A 399 3.55 -23.75 -8.30
C LEU A 399 2.76 -24.97 -7.87
N GLU A 400 1.67 -24.73 -7.14
CA GLU A 400 0.79 -25.78 -6.63
C GLU A 400 -0.66 -25.49 -6.98
N ARG A 401 -1.38 -26.50 -7.46
CA ARG A 401 -2.78 -26.37 -7.85
C ARG A 401 -3.63 -26.03 -6.63
N ILE A 402 -4.51 -25.04 -6.80
CA ILE A 402 -5.53 -24.70 -5.80
C ILE A 402 -6.72 -25.64 -6.02
N ASP A 403 -7.16 -26.31 -4.95
CA ASP A 403 -8.35 -27.15 -5.01
C ASP A 403 -9.61 -26.27 -5.04
N ASP A 404 -10.23 -26.20 -6.22
CA ASP A 404 -11.45 -25.43 -6.50
C ASP A 404 -12.68 -26.34 -6.74
N GLY A 405 -12.57 -27.65 -6.47
CA GLY A 405 -13.63 -28.63 -6.70
C GLY A 405 -13.85 -29.02 -8.17
N SER A 406 -13.00 -28.61 -9.11
CA SER A 406 -13.10 -29.01 -10.52
C SER A 406 -12.62 -30.45 -10.78
N PRO A 407 -13.20 -31.19 -11.75
CA PRO A 407 -12.87 -32.60 -11.98
C PRO A 407 -11.39 -32.79 -12.34
N ASN A 408 -10.68 -33.56 -11.51
CA ASN A 408 -9.26 -33.80 -11.65
C ASN A 408 -9.02 -34.85 -12.76
N LYS A 409 -8.40 -34.46 -13.89
CA LYS A 409 -8.13 -35.38 -15.02
C LYS A 409 -7.00 -36.39 -14.74
N THR A 410 -6.28 -36.23 -13.62
CA THR A 410 -5.13 -37.06 -13.28
C THR A 410 -5.19 -37.46 -11.82
N ALA A 411 -5.11 -38.76 -11.53
CA ALA A 411 -4.70 -39.25 -10.22
C ALA A 411 -3.28 -38.72 -9.96
N ALA A 412 -3.19 -37.61 -9.23
CA ALA A 412 -1.95 -36.93 -8.95
C ALA A 412 -0.98 -37.87 -8.22
N LEU A 413 0.28 -37.89 -8.65
CA LEU A 413 1.35 -38.23 -7.72
C LEU A 413 1.35 -37.08 -6.69
N HIS A 414 0.71 -37.29 -5.54
CA HIS A 414 0.86 -36.39 -4.41
C HIS A 414 2.36 -36.37 -4.03
N LEU A 415 3.08 -35.35 -4.49
CA LEU A 415 4.47 -35.07 -4.12
C LEU A 415 4.56 -34.56 -2.67
N SER A 416 3.44 -34.09 -2.09
CA SER A 416 3.28 -34.09 -0.65
C SER A 416 3.31 -35.55 -0.21
N ARG A 417 4.43 -35.97 0.38
CA ARG A 417 4.55 -37.26 1.07
C ARG A 417 3.22 -37.52 1.76
N LYS A 418 2.53 -38.64 1.49
CA LYS A 418 1.40 -39.06 2.33
C LYS A 418 1.99 -39.31 3.72
N LEU A 419 2.00 -38.26 4.53
CA LEU A 419 2.59 -38.30 5.84
C LEU A 419 1.68 -39.17 6.72
N PRO A 420 2.24 -40.15 7.45
CA PRO A 420 1.45 -41.02 8.32
C PRO A 420 0.69 -40.18 9.37
N PRO A 421 -0.49 -40.64 9.82
CA PRO A 421 -1.36 -39.87 10.69
C PRO A 421 -0.68 -39.58 12.03
N GLY A 422 -0.43 -38.29 12.29
CA GLY A 422 0.17 -37.76 13.53
C GLY A 422 -0.17 -36.27 13.68
N ARG A 423 -0.16 -35.77 14.93
CA ARG A 423 -0.47 -34.36 15.25
C ARG A 423 0.62 -33.44 14.69
N ARG A 424 0.36 -32.81 13.54
CA ARG A 424 1.26 -31.84 12.90
C ARG A 424 0.73 -30.42 13.05
N GLU A 425 1.61 -29.42 13.01
CA GLU A 425 1.27 -28.00 12.96
C GLU A 425 1.61 -27.46 11.56
N GLU A 426 0.72 -26.66 10.97
CA GLU A 426 0.99 -25.98 9.71
C GLU A 426 1.93 -24.79 10.00
N VAL A 427 3.18 -24.90 9.54
CA VAL A 427 4.21 -23.87 9.75
C VAL A 427 4.24 -22.84 8.61
N ALA A 428 3.78 -23.24 7.43
CA ALA A 428 3.48 -22.40 6.28
C ALA A 428 2.39 -23.09 5.44
N PRO A 429 1.67 -22.38 4.54
CA PRO A 429 0.60 -22.96 3.74
C PRO A 429 1.01 -24.26 3.03
N GLY A 430 0.52 -25.42 3.48
CA GLY A 430 0.87 -26.75 2.94
C GLY A 430 2.15 -27.40 3.48
N VAL A 431 2.92 -26.70 4.32
CA VAL A 431 4.12 -27.23 4.99
C VAL A 431 3.77 -27.60 6.43
N TYR A 432 3.90 -28.89 6.75
CA TYR A 432 3.54 -29.45 8.06
C TYR A 432 4.78 -29.94 8.80
N ALA A 433 5.03 -29.37 9.98
CA ALA A 433 6.09 -29.81 10.88
C ALA A 433 5.53 -30.74 11.96
N ASP A 434 6.39 -31.56 12.55
CA ASP A 434 6.09 -32.20 13.83
C ASP A 434 5.82 -31.13 14.90
N ARG A 435 4.58 -31.13 15.42
CA ARG A 435 4.11 -30.13 16.38
C ARG A 435 4.92 -30.15 17.68
N LEU A 436 5.42 -31.32 18.09
CA LEU A 436 6.23 -31.42 19.32
C LEU A 436 7.60 -30.78 19.13
N LEU A 437 8.27 -31.05 18.01
CA LEU A 437 9.58 -30.46 17.71
C LEU A 437 9.51 -28.93 17.59
N ALA A 438 8.48 -28.41 16.92
CA ALA A 438 8.25 -26.97 16.80
C ALA A 438 7.97 -26.32 18.16
N LEU A 439 7.12 -26.93 19.00
CA LEU A 439 6.84 -26.43 20.36
C LEU A 439 8.09 -26.47 21.25
N GLU A 440 8.84 -27.57 21.23
CA GLU A 440 10.08 -27.71 22.00
C GLU A 440 11.12 -26.66 21.58
N LEU A 441 11.24 -26.38 20.28
CA LEU A 441 12.14 -25.35 19.78
C LEU A 441 11.71 -23.95 20.26
N LYS A 442 10.43 -23.60 20.11
CA LYS A 442 9.89 -22.31 20.59
C LYS A 442 10.13 -22.15 22.09
N GLN A 443 9.92 -23.20 22.88
CA GLN A 443 10.18 -23.20 24.32
C GLN A 443 11.67 -23.04 24.66
N LEU A 444 12.57 -23.72 23.95
CA LEU A 444 14.02 -23.58 24.14
C LEU A 444 14.49 -22.12 24.00
N TYR A 445 13.87 -21.39 23.09
CA TYR A 445 14.14 -19.97 22.85
C TYR A 445 13.31 -19.02 23.70
N ASP A 446 12.42 -19.52 24.55
CA ASP A 446 11.44 -18.71 25.25
C ASP A 446 10.62 -17.81 24.31
N HIS A 447 10.34 -18.33 23.11
CA HIS A 447 9.70 -17.63 21.99
C HIS A 447 10.44 -16.36 21.53
N ALA A 448 11.71 -16.19 21.91
CA ALA A 448 12.55 -15.13 21.36
C ALA A 448 12.94 -15.45 19.91
N CYS A 449 12.95 -14.43 19.06
CA CYS A 449 13.47 -14.53 17.70
C CYS A 449 14.98 -14.79 17.72
N GLN A 450 15.46 -15.78 16.97
CA GLN A 450 16.89 -16.06 16.86
C GLN A 450 17.70 -14.94 16.19
N VAL A 451 17.06 -14.07 15.39
CA VAL A 451 17.76 -12.97 14.70
C VAL A 451 17.80 -11.71 15.57
N CYS A 452 16.66 -11.26 16.09
CA CYS A 452 16.58 -9.98 16.82
C CYS A 452 16.38 -10.10 18.33
N ASN A 453 16.33 -11.32 18.87
CA ASN A 453 16.11 -11.62 20.29
C ASN A 453 14.81 -11.05 20.89
N THR A 454 13.91 -10.52 20.07
CA THR A 454 12.61 -9.98 20.53
C THR A 454 11.66 -11.10 20.88
N ILE A 455 11.03 -11.01 22.05
CA ILE A 455 9.89 -11.84 22.47
C ILE A 455 8.62 -11.06 22.15
N LEU A 456 7.70 -11.66 21.40
CA LEU A 456 6.40 -11.05 21.11
C LEU A 456 5.36 -11.57 22.10
N GLU A 457 4.83 -10.67 22.93
CA GLU A 457 3.80 -10.97 23.91
C GLU A 457 2.46 -10.37 23.49
N VAL A 458 1.37 -11.11 23.71
CA VAL A 458 -0.01 -10.66 23.51
C VAL A 458 -0.77 -10.72 24.84
N PRO A 459 -1.93 -10.04 24.97
CA PRO A 459 -2.72 -10.06 26.19
C PRO A 459 -2.98 -11.49 26.70
N GLY A 460 -2.86 -11.68 28.02
CA GLY A 460 -2.91 -13.00 28.65
C GLY A 460 -1.55 -13.68 28.82
N GLY A 461 -0.43 -12.98 28.55
CA GLY A 461 0.93 -13.49 28.74
C GLY A 461 1.32 -14.55 27.71
N LEU A 462 0.56 -14.68 26.62
CA LEU A 462 0.85 -15.60 25.54
C LEU A 462 2.00 -15.04 24.70
N ARG A 463 2.94 -15.92 24.34
CA ARG A 463 4.10 -15.58 23.53
C ARG A 463 3.97 -16.17 22.14
N PHE A 464 4.47 -15.45 21.14
CA PHE A 464 4.35 -15.86 19.75
C PHE A 464 5.71 -15.89 19.04
N ALA A 465 6.03 -17.03 18.43
CA ALA A 465 7.14 -17.20 17.50
C ALA A 465 6.77 -18.26 16.46
N ALA A 466 7.37 -18.15 15.28
CA ALA A 466 7.23 -19.11 14.20
C ALA A 466 8.43 -20.06 14.16
N THR A 467 8.18 -21.31 13.78
CA THR A 467 9.23 -22.28 13.45
C THR A 467 9.37 -22.34 11.93
N VAL A 468 10.60 -22.23 11.42
CA VAL A 468 10.89 -22.24 9.98
C VAL A 468 11.94 -23.29 9.70
N HIS A 469 11.75 -24.09 8.65
CA HIS A 469 12.81 -24.97 8.18
C HIS A 469 13.83 -24.20 7.35
N ILE A 470 15.12 -24.45 7.59
CA ILE A 470 16.22 -23.81 6.87
C ILE A 470 16.24 -24.32 5.42
N ARG A 471 16.19 -25.64 5.24
CA ARG A 471 15.97 -26.32 3.97
C ARG A 471 14.55 -26.85 3.92
N GLY A 472 13.76 -26.44 2.94
CA GLY A 472 12.36 -26.86 2.78
C GLY A 472 12.20 -28.38 2.81
N ILE A 473 11.18 -28.89 3.51
CA ILE A 473 10.96 -30.35 3.69
C ILE A 473 10.34 -31.03 2.47
N GLU A 474 9.72 -30.25 1.59
CA GLU A 474 9.01 -30.75 0.42
C GLU A 474 9.92 -30.81 -0.81
N GLN A 475 9.46 -31.47 -1.86
CA GLN A 475 10.19 -31.50 -3.14
C GLN A 475 10.25 -30.09 -3.77
N PRO A 476 11.37 -29.72 -4.42
CA PRO A 476 12.57 -30.54 -4.67
C PRO A 476 13.59 -30.55 -3.52
N HIS A 477 13.37 -29.75 -2.47
CA HIS A 477 14.36 -29.49 -1.43
C HIS A 477 14.61 -30.68 -0.51
N LEU A 478 13.56 -31.41 -0.09
CA LEU A 478 13.67 -32.66 0.69
C LEU A 478 14.54 -32.55 1.96
N GLY A 479 14.45 -31.42 2.67
CA GLY A 479 15.06 -31.24 3.99
C GLY A 479 14.43 -32.14 5.07
N PRO A 480 15.18 -32.51 6.12
CA PRO A 480 14.63 -33.30 7.21
C PRO A 480 13.75 -32.45 8.14
N ASP A 481 12.77 -33.10 8.78
CA ASP A 481 11.89 -32.46 9.77
C ASP A 481 12.45 -32.68 11.19
N ASP A 482 13.57 -32.02 11.50
CA ASP A 482 14.23 -32.07 12.80
C ASP A 482 14.80 -30.71 13.21
N LYS A 483 15.19 -30.56 14.49
CA LYS A 483 15.66 -29.27 15.05
C LYS A 483 16.90 -28.73 14.36
N SER A 484 17.78 -29.58 13.81
CA SER A 484 19.00 -29.13 13.12
C SER A 484 18.70 -28.37 11.83
N ASN A 485 17.50 -28.58 11.28
CA ASN A 485 16.96 -27.89 10.12
C ASN A 485 15.91 -26.83 10.49
N MET A 486 15.80 -26.39 11.75
CA MET A 486 14.75 -25.46 12.18
C MET A 486 15.29 -24.19 12.84
N LEU A 487 14.56 -23.09 12.66
CA LEU A 487 14.75 -21.79 13.31
C LEU A 487 13.49 -21.32 14.04
N CYS A 488 13.65 -20.65 15.17
CA CYS A 488 12.61 -19.93 15.91
C CYS A 488 12.70 -18.43 15.62
N LEU A 489 11.74 -17.87 14.87
CA LEU A 489 11.78 -16.50 14.35
C LEU A 489 10.49 -15.72 14.67
N CYS A 490 10.60 -14.40 14.82
CA CYS A 490 9.42 -13.53 14.81
C CYS A 490 8.82 -13.43 13.39
N PRO A 491 7.56 -12.99 13.21
CA PRO A 491 6.93 -12.87 11.88
C PRO A 491 7.76 -12.11 10.85
N ASN A 492 8.41 -11.01 11.26
CA ASN A 492 9.22 -10.20 10.35
C ASN A 492 10.43 -10.99 9.83
N HIS A 493 11.26 -11.55 10.73
CA HIS A 493 12.46 -12.29 10.32
C HIS A 493 12.12 -13.64 9.69
N ARG A 494 11.00 -14.26 10.06
CA ARG A 494 10.44 -15.42 9.38
C ARG A 494 10.26 -15.14 7.90
N ASP A 495 9.58 -14.05 7.57
CA ASP A 495 9.25 -13.70 6.19
C ASP A 495 10.49 -13.22 5.44
N LEU A 496 11.35 -12.41 6.06
CA LEU A 496 12.64 -12.01 5.47
C LEU A 496 13.52 -13.23 5.13
N PHE A 497 13.59 -14.21 6.03
CA PHE A 497 14.38 -15.44 5.82
C PHE A 497 13.76 -16.32 4.73
N LYS A 498 12.44 -16.49 4.77
CA LYS A 498 11.69 -17.29 3.79
C LYS A 498 11.83 -16.73 2.37
N TYR A 499 11.79 -15.41 2.22
CA TYR A 499 11.92 -14.76 0.91
C TYR A 499 13.38 -14.45 0.52
N GLY A 500 14.36 -14.99 1.26
CA GLY A 500 15.77 -14.82 0.92
C GLY A 500 16.31 -13.39 1.09
N ALA A 501 15.55 -12.48 1.71
CA ALA A 501 16.02 -11.13 2.02
C ALA A 501 17.12 -11.16 3.10
N ILE A 502 17.14 -12.20 3.93
CA ILE A 502 18.25 -12.47 4.83
C ILE A 502 18.80 -13.87 4.61
N THR A 503 20.13 -14.01 4.65
CA THR A 503 20.84 -15.29 4.62
C THR A 503 21.69 -15.44 5.88
N ILE A 504 22.09 -16.69 6.18
CA ILE A 504 22.94 -17.00 7.34
C ILE A 504 24.30 -17.50 6.83
N GLU A 505 25.38 -16.97 7.38
CA GLU A 505 26.76 -17.37 7.07
C GLU A 505 27.21 -18.57 7.92
N ASP A 506 28.35 -19.17 7.58
CA ASP A 506 28.86 -20.37 8.27
C ASP A 506 29.28 -20.09 9.72
N ASP A 507 29.54 -18.82 10.05
CA ASP A 507 29.83 -18.36 11.41
C ASP A 507 28.55 -17.92 12.17
N PHE A 508 27.38 -18.14 11.55
CA PHE A 508 26.04 -17.74 11.99
C PHE A 508 25.77 -16.23 12.00
N SER A 509 26.56 -15.44 11.25
CA SER A 509 26.21 -14.06 10.95
C SER A 509 24.98 -14.01 10.02
N VAL A 510 24.04 -13.11 10.30
CA VAL A 510 22.83 -12.90 9.49
C VAL A 510 23.07 -11.68 8.60
N ILE A 511 22.97 -11.86 7.29
CA ILE A 511 23.28 -10.84 6.29
C ILE A 511 21.97 -10.39 5.63
N ASP A 512 21.77 -9.08 5.52
CA ASP A 512 20.73 -8.50 4.67
C ASP A 512 21.21 -8.53 3.21
N GLN A 513 20.49 -9.23 2.35
CA GLN A 513 20.84 -9.36 0.92
C GLN A 513 20.50 -8.09 0.12
N THR A 514 19.73 -7.15 0.67
CA THR A 514 19.32 -5.93 -0.04
C THR A 514 20.42 -4.88 -0.10
N ASP A 515 21.25 -4.78 0.95
CA ASP A 515 22.40 -3.88 1.02
C ASP A 515 23.74 -4.61 1.24
N GLY A 516 23.71 -5.89 1.61
CA GLY A 516 24.88 -6.72 1.87
C GLY A 516 25.45 -6.59 3.29
N GLU A 517 24.78 -5.85 4.18
CA GLU A 517 25.29 -5.57 5.52
C GLU A 517 24.87 -6.64 6.55
N PRO A 518 25.71 -6.91 7.56
CA PRO A 518 25.35 -7.83 8.64
C PRO A 518 24.32 -7.20 9.59
N ILE A 519 23.19 -7.88 9.79
CA ILE A 519 22.15 -7.50 10.75
C ILE A 519 22.60 -7.84 12.18
N GLY A 520 23.35 -8.93 12.33
CA GLY A 520 23.81 -9.41 13.62
C GLY A 520 24.20 -10.88 13.57
N LYS A 521 24.28 -11.51 14.74
CA LYS A 521 24.60 -12.94 14.88
C LYS A 521 23.40 -13.72 15.40
N LEU A 522 23.15 -14.87 14.79
CA LEU A 522 22.05 -15.74 15.20
C LEU A 522 22.24 -16.22 16.65
N LEU A 523 21.18 -16.12 17.45
CA LEU A 523 21.13 -16.70 18.79
C LEU A 523 21.04 -18.22 18.68
N LEU A 524 22.03 -18.91 19.24
CA LEU A 524 22.13 -20.37 19.22
C LEU A 524 21.91 -20.96 20.60
N LYS A 525 20.88 -21.81 20.72
CA LYS A 525 20.58 -22.65 21.89
C LYS A 525 20.40 -24.12 21.51
N HIS A 526 20.31 -24.44 20.22
CA HIS A 526 20.38 -25.79 19.67
C HIS A 526 21.43 -25.88 18.56
N GLU A 527 21.79 -27.12 18.22
CA GLU A 527 22.66 -27.42 17.10
C GLU A 527 21.90 -27.27 15.77
N ILE A 528 22.50 -26.53 14.84
CA ILE A 528 21.98 -26.31 13.49
C ILE A 528 22.98 -26.89 12.49
N ASP A 529 22.50 -27.73 11.57
CA ASP A 529 23.37 -28.29 10.53
C ASP A 529 23.70 -27.20 9.49
N ARG A 530 24.99 -26.90 9.38
CA ARG A 530 25.53 -25.91 8.45
C ARG A 530 25.25 -26.26 7.00
N ASN A 531 25.07 -27.53 6.66
CA ASN A 531 24.71 -27.95 5.30
C ASN A 531 23.35 -27.36 4.89
N HIS A 532 22.40 -27.24 5.82
CA HIS A 532 21.11 -26.63 5.54
C HIS A 532 21.24 -25.12 5.36
N ILE A 533 22.05 -24.46 6.19
CA ILE A 533 22.36 -23.02 6.04
C ILE A 533 23.01 -22.75 4.68
N GLN A 534 24.03 -23.53 4.33
CA GLN A 534 24.72 -23.41 3.05
C GLN A 534 23.77 -23.65 1.88
N TYR A 535 22.88 -24.65 1.99
CA TYR A 535 21.86 -24.92 0.99
C TYR A 535 20.93 -23.71 0.82
N HIS A 536 20.36 -23.19 1.90
CA HIS A 536 19.49 -22.00 1.87
C HIS A 536 20.20 -20.80 1.24
N ARG A 537 21.42 -20.48 1.69
CA ARG A 537 22.24 -19.39 1.13
C ARG A 537 22.45 -19.57 -0.37
N GLN A 538 22.87 -20.75 -0.83
CA GLN A 538 23.06 -21.02 -2.26
C GLN A 538 21.78 -20.87 -3.10
N HIS A 539 20.61 -21.17 -2.53
CA HIS A 539 19.32 -21.10 -3.23
C HIS A 539 18.73 -19.70 -3.27
N HIS A 540 19.15 -18.82 -2.35
CA HIS A 540 18.59 -17.47 -2.21
C HIS A 540 19.57 -16.33 -2.48
N THR A 541 20.88 -16.58 -2.58
CA THR A 541 21.84 -15.56 -3.03
C THR A 541 21.56 -15.20 -4.49
N LEU A 542 20.98 -14.02 -4.69
CA LEU A 542 20.84 -13.40 -6.00
C LEU A 542 22.20 -12.77 -6.33
N GLY A 543 22.84 -13.20 -7.43
CA GLY A 543 24.18 -12.73 -7.80
C GLY A 543 24.27 -11.20 -7.74
N HIS A 544 25.09 -10.66 -6.82
CA HIS A 544 25.24 -9.24 -6.58
C HIS A 544 25.50 -8.47 -7.88
N ARG A 545 24.56 -7.59 -8.26
CA ARG A 545 24.86 -6.49 -9.18
C ARG A 545 25.69 -5.45 -8.44
N GLN A 546 26.90 -5.25 -8.95
CA GLN A 546 27.64 -3.99 -9.05
C GLN A 546 26.83 -2.74 -8.65
N LEU A 547 26.84 -2.39 -7.35
CA LEU A 547 26.31 -1.14 -6.81
C LEU A 547 27.43 -0.15 -6.44
N ARG A 548 28.63 -0.28 -7.03
CA ARG A 548 29.78 0.60 -6.74
C ARG A 548 30.16 1.64 -7.81
N ASP A 549 29.56 1.64 -9.00
CA ASP A 549 29.99 2.55 -10.09
C ASP A 549 28.98 3.65 -10.47
N LYS A 550 28.34 4.30 -9.49
CA LYS A 550 27.54 5.53 -9.73
C LYS A 550 27.88 6.72 -8.83
N LEU A 551 29.09 6.74 -8.27
CA LEU A 551 29.68 7.94 -7.66
C LEU A 551 31.16 8.00 -8.05
N SER A 552 31.42 8.39 -9.30
CA SER A 552 32.70 8.94 -9.76
C SER A 552 32.43 9.95 -10.86
#